data_AF-A0A954K6Z0-F1
#
_entry.id   AF-A0A954K6Z0-F1
#
_cell.length_a   1.000
_cell.length_b   1.000
_cell.length_c   1.000
_cell.angle_alpha   90.00
_cell.angle_beta   90.00
_cell.angle_gamma   90.00
#
_symmetry.space_group_name_H-M   'P 1'
#
loop_
_entity.id
_entity.type
_entity.pdbx_description
1 polymer ?
#
loop_
_entity_poly.entity_id
_entity_poly.type
_entity_poly.pdbx_seq_one_letter_code
_entity_poly.pdbx_strand_id
1 'polypeptide(L)'
;MFSTTKTRLLKRLQSSHLWVYLLGCLLAAGADFAAADPGELPIVIPVTQTQAIAKGEEFERNRQWIKAIEHYEEALKEWPENDNIKYGLRRAKIHFGIDRRYADDSFSKVLLNQSRREAFILFDEILSKIQSHFVDPLSTTSFVAHGTESLYLALANDQFIKTHLKGVPPEKVRVVRRILRENYWNKSVSSHHGAHQLIIEVCTMSYQHLGLRDTAVISEYMFGGCNALDDYSSFLTPERLGDLYDNIEGEFVGIGIEMKAEIGEGMLLINVLPDSPAEAAGVLSGDHIVAIDQNDCR
;
A
#
# COMPACT_ATOMS: atom_id res chain seq x y z
N MET A 1 -10.97 44.80 21.04
CA MET A 1 -9.71 45.50 21.34
C MET A 1 -8.60 44.54 20.93
N PHE A 2 -7.91 44.54 19.79
CA PHE A 2 -7.68 45.36 18.57
C PHE A 2 -7.53 44.33 17.40
N SER A 3 -8.13 44.41 16.22
CA SER A 3 -7.96 45.28 15.03
C SER A 3 -6.57 45.28 14.35
N THR A 4 -6.61 44.95 13.03
CA THR A 4 -5.79 45.48 11.87
C THR A 4 -4.32 45.00 11.75
N THR A 5 -3.66 44.75 10.59
CA THR A 5 -3.88 45.07 9.15
C THR A 5 -2.95 44.20 8.24
N LYS A 6 -3.31 44.04 6.96
CA LYS A 6 -2.47 43.57 5.82
C LYS A 6 -1.36 44.59 5.45
N THR A 7 -0.18 44.11 5.04
CA THR A 7 0.69 44.82 4.06
C THR A 7 1.56 43.85 3.24
N ARG A 8 1.42 43.90 1.89
CA ARG A 8 2.37 43.34 0.90
C ARG A 8 3.60 44.25 0.79
N LEU A 9 4.79 43.69 0.61
CA LEU A 9 5.92 44.44 0.02
C LEU A 9 6.87 43.50 -0.73
N LEU A 10 6.84 43.62 -2.05
CA LEU A 10 7.85 43.18 -3.00
C LEU A 10 9.16 43.91 -2.74
N LYS A 11 10.30 43.21 -2.74
CA LYS A 11 11.60 43.80 -3.10
C LYS A 11 12.45 42.79 -3.88
N ARG A 12 12.52 43.03 -5.19
CA ARG A 12 13.66 42.72 -6.06
C ARG A 12 14.91 43.40 -5.50
N LEU A 13 16.04 42.71 -5.50
CA LEU A 13 17.36 43.33 -5.61
C LEU A 13 18.27 42.44 -6.44
N GLN A 14 18.59 42.95 -7.63
CA GLN A 14 19.75 42.58 -8.44
C GLN A 14 20.99 43.25 -7.85
N SER A 15 22.13 42.57 -7.89
CA SER A 15 23.46 43.09 -8.32
C SER A 15 24.49 41.99 -8.04
N SER A 16 24.96 41.23 -9.04
CA SER A 16 26.00 41.55 -10.03
C SER A 16 27.44 41.49 -9.51
N HIS A 17 28.27 40.87 -10.37
CA HIS A 17 29.74 40.90 -10.52
C HIS A 17 30.44 39.56 -10.19
N LEU A 18 30.65 38.68 -11.18
CA LEU A 18 31.74 38.65 -12.19
C LEU A 18 33.13 38.72 -11.57
N TRP A 19 33.89 37.62 -11.66
CA TRP A 19 35.30 37.62 -12.10
C TRP A 19 35.57 36.36 -12.94
N VAL A 20 36.33 36.56 -14.02
CA VAL A 20 36.64 35.66 -15.14
C VAL A 20 38.16 35.43 -15.17
N TYR A 21 38.57 34.36 -15.86
CA TYR A 21 39.91 33.96 -16.36
C TYR A 21 40.72 33.04 -15.42
N LEU A 22 41.38 31.97 -15.89
CA LEU A 22 42.20 31.85 -17.10
C LEU A 22 42.37 30.38 -17.58
N LEU A 23 42.53 30.22 -18.89
CA LEU A 23 42.83 29.00 -19.63
C LEU A 23 44.35 28.90 -19.91
N GLY A 24 44.98 27.73 -19.84
CA GLY A 24 46.34 27.56 -20.39
C GLY A 24 47.02 26.21 -20.12
N CYS A 25 47.23 25.44 -21.19
CA CYS A 25 47.91 24.14 -21.28
C CYS A 25 49.40 24.14 -20.84
N LEU A 26 49.95 22.99 -20.37
CA LEU A 26 50.85 22.12 -21.14
C LEU A 26 51.39 20.89 -20.34
N LEU A 27 51.65 19.83 -21.11
CA LEU A 27 52.25 18.50 -20.89
C LEU A 27 53.48 18.39 -19.95
N ALA A 28 53.56 17.28 -19.18
CA ALA A 28 54.47 16.13 -19.39
C ALA A 28 54.91 15.39 -18.09
N ALA A 29 54.80 14.05 -18.13
CA ALA A 29 55.65 13.01 -17.51
C ALA A 29 55.81 12.88 -15.98
N GLY A 30 55.59 11.65 -15.48
CA GLY A 30 56.52 10.99 -14.54
C GLY A 30 56.01 10.55 -13.17
N ALA A 31 55.80 9.23 -13.04
CA ALA A 31 56.07 8.36 -11.88
C ALA A 31 55.31 8.50 -10.53
N ASP A 32 55.03 7.33 -9.97
CA ASP A 32 54.39 6.99 -8.70
C ASP A 32 54.94 7.73 -7.47
N PHE A 33 54.05 8.11 -6.54
CA PHE A 33 54.19 7.85 -5.10
C PHE A 33 52.84 8.00 -4.39
N ALA A 34 52.56 7.05 -3.50
CA ALA A 34 51.33 6.95 -2.71
C ALA A 34 51.13 8.11 -1.72
N ALA A 35 49.90 8.57 -1.60
CA ALA A 35 49.38 9.26 -0.42
C ALA A 35 47.91 8.85 -0.24
N ALA A 36 47.62 8.13 0.85
CA ALA A 36 46.26 7.96 1.33
C ALA A 36 45.84 9.26 2.02
N ASP A 37 44.71 9.84 1.61
CA ASP A 37 44.07 10.99 2.27
C ASP A 37 42.57 10.70 2.47
N PRO A 38 41.95 11.23 3.55
CA PRO A 38 40.77 10.67 4.18
C PRO A 38 39.47 11.18 3.58
N GLY A 39 38.46 10.31 3.53
CA GLY A 39 37.06 10.71 3.58
C GLY A 39 36.53 11.50 2.38
N GLU A 40 36.29 10.82 1.26
CA GLU A 40 35.16 11.18 0.40
C GLU A 40 34.00 10.24 0.73
N LEU A 41 32.97 10.81 1.35
CA LEU A 41 31.65 10.20 1.50
C LEU A 41 31.22 9.63 0.14
N PRO A 42 30.65 8.42 0.07
CA PRO A 42 30.20 7.87 -1.20
C PRO A 42 29.31 8.89 -1.90
N ILE A 43 29.67 9.25 -3.12
CA ILE A 43 28.87 10.11 -3.98
C ILE A 43 27.50 9.43 -4.08
N VAL A 44 26.51 9.96 -3.35
CA VAL A 44 25.12 9.56 -3.50
C VAL A 44 24.72 10.06 -4.88
N ILE A 45 24.82 9.16 -5.87
CA ILE A 45 24.32 9.43 -7.21
C ILE A 45 22.82 9.70 -7.02
N PRO A 46 22.29 10.88 -7.39
CA PRO A 46 20.86 11.12 -7.32
C PRO A 46 20.20 10.04 -8.16
N VAL A 47 19.33 9.25 -7.54
CA VAL A 47 18.60 8.18 -8.19
C VAL A 47 17.87 8.81 -9.36
N THR A 48 18.16 8.39 -10.59
CA THR A 48 17.35 8.87 -11.72
C THR A 48 15.93 8.34 -11.52
N GLN A 49 14.89 9.09 -11.87
CA GLN A 49 13.48 8.66 -11.72
C GLN A 49 13.25 7.22 -12.24
N THR A 50 13.91 6.86 -13.33
CA THR A 50 13.89 5.51 -13.91
C THR A 50 14.46 4.44 -12.98
N GLN A 51 15.57 4.72 -12.29
CA GLN A 51 16.14 3.81 -11.29
C GLN A 51 15.22 3.67 -10.07
N ALA A 52 14.57 4.76 -9.64
CA ALA A 52 13.60 4.71 -8.54
C ALA A 52 12.40 3.82 -8.91
N ILE A 53 11.86 3.96 -10.12
CA ILE A 53 10.78 3.09 -10.63
C ILE A 53 11.26 1.63 -10.69
N ALA A 54 12.42 1.38 -11.30
CA ALA A 54 12.94 0.02 -11.49
C ALA A 54 13.19 -0.72 -10.16
N LYS A 55 13.69 0.00 -9.14
CA LYS A 55 13.90 -0.55 -7.79
C LYS A 55 12.58 -0.84 -7.09
N GLY A 56 11.57 0.03 -7.21
CA GLY A 56 10.23 -0.25 -6.69
C GLY A 56 9.61 -1.48 -7.35
N GLU A 57 9.73 -1.60 -8.68
CA GLU A 57 9.26 -2.78 -9.42
C GLU A 57 10.02 -4.06 -9.04
N GLU A 58 11.28 -3.94 -8.62
CA GLU A 58 12.05 -5.06 -8.08
C GLU A 58 11.47 -5.55 -6.76
N PHE A 59 11.15 -4.64 -5.84
CA PHE A 59 10.46 -5.00 -4.60
C PHE A 59 9.10 -5.65 -4.87
N GLU A 60 8.33 -5.15 -5.83
CA GLU A 60 7.07 -5.77 -6.24
C GLU A 60 7.25 -7.18 -6.83
N ARG A 61 8.22 -7.39 -7.72
CA ARG A 61 8.54 -8.71 -8.27
C ARG A 61 8.94 -9.71 -7.18
N ASN A 62 9.62 -9.21 -6.15
CA ASN A 62 10.02 -10.00 -4.98
C ASN A 62 8.92 -10.09 -3.91
N ARG A 63 7.71 -9.54 -4.16
CA ARG A 63 6.57 -9.50 -3.23
C ARG A 63 6.86 -8.80 -1.90
N GLN A 64 7.84 -7.91 -1.88
CA GLN A 64 8.20 -7.11 -0.73
C GLN A 64 7.36 -5.82 -0.73
N TRP A 65 6.04 -5.95 -0.58
CA TRP A 65 5.11 -4.84 -0.74
C TRP A 65 5.36 -3.69 0.22
N ILE A 66 5.71 -3.97 1.48
CA ILE A 66 6.05 -2.93 2.47
C ILE A 66 7.26 -2.12 2.00
N LYS A 67 8.33 -2.80 1.58
CA LYS A 67 9.53 -2.13 1.05
C LYS A 67 9.22 -1.33 -0.23
N ALA A 68 8.33 -1.85 -1.08
CA ALA A 68 7.88 -1.13 -2.28
C ALA A 68 7.12 0.16 -1.90
N ILE A 69 6.21 0.08 -0.92
CA ILE A 69 5.44 1.23 -0.41
C ILE A 69 6.40 2.28 0.15
N GLU A 70 7.25 1.91 1.11
CA GLU A 70 8.23 2.81 1.73
C GLU A 70 9.14 3.48 0.68
N HIS A 71 9.61 2.69 -0.29
CA HIS A 71 10.46 3.18 -1.38
C HIS A 71 9.73 4.17 -2.30
N TYR A 72 8.47 3.90 -2.66
CA TYR A 72 7.70 4.81 -3.50
C TYR A 72 7.27 6.08 -2.74
N GLU A 73 6.93 5.98 -1.46
CA GLU A 73 6.63 7.15 -0.61
C GLU A 73 7.84 8.07 -0.49
N GLU A 74 9.03 7.50 -0.28
CA GLU A 74 10.28 8.27 -0.27
C GLU A 74 10.55 8.93 -1.63
N ALA A 75 10.40 8.18 -2.73
CA ALA A 75 10.61 8.71 -4.06
C ALA A 75 9.62 9.84 -4.43
N LEU A 76 8.39 9.82 -3.92
CA LEU A 76 7.41 10.90 -4.13
C LEU A 76 7.75 12.18 -3.35
N LYS A 77 8.60 12.14 -2.32
CA LYS A 77 9.11 13.37 -1.69
C LYS A 77 9.99 14.16 -2.66
N GLU A 78 10.76 13.47 -3.48
CA GLU A 78 11.64 14.09 -4.50
C GLU A 78 10.91 14.36 -5.82
N TRP A 79 9.99 13.48 -6.23
CA TRP A 79 9.21 13.64 -7.48
C TRP A 79 7.70 13.54 -7.26
N PRO A 80 7.07 14.56 -6.64
CA PRO A 80 5.65 14.52 -6.28
C PRO A 80 4.70 14.36 -7.46
N GLU A 81 5.10 14.77 -8.66
CA GLU A 81 4.25 14.73 -9.87
C GLU A 81 4.54 13.55 -10.80
N ASN A 82 5.33 12.57 -10.38
CA ASN A 82 5.62 11.41 -11.21
C ASN A 82 4.48 10.37 -11.17
N ASP A 83 3.68 10.30 -12.24
CA ASP A 83 2.54 9.39 -12.33
C ASP A 83 2.92 7.91 -12.24
N ASN A 84 4.11 7.50 -12.72
CA ASN A 84 4.54 6.11 -12.64
C ASN A 84 4.85 5.70 -11.21
N ILE A 85 5.45 6.59 -10.42
CA ILE A 85 5.73 6.37 -8.99
C ILE A 85 4.41 6.37 -8.19
N LYS A 86 3.51 7.33 -8.45
CA LYS A 86 2.15 7.34 -7.87
C LYS A 86 1.41 6.03 -8.16
N TYR A 87 1.49 5.57 -9.40
CA TYR A 87 0.87 4.32 -9.82
C TYR A 87 1.52 3.09 -9.17
N GLY A 88 2.85 3.04 -9.07
CA GLY A 88 3.58 2.00 -8.35
C GLY A 88 3.16 1.92 -6.88
N LEU A 89 3.14 3.07 -6.18
CA LEU A 89 2.68 3.15 -4.79
C LEU A 89 1.26 2.60 -4.64
N ARG A 90 0.34 3.04 -5.49
CA ARG A 90 -1.05 2.56 -5.49
C ARG A 90 -1.13 1.04 -5.69
N ARG A 91 -0.41 0.49 -6.69
CA ARG A 91 -0.39 -0.97 -6.93
C ARG A 91 0.12 -1.71 -5.69
N ALA A 92 1.24 -1.26 -5.13
CA ALA A 92 1.85 -1.89 -3.96
C ALA A 92 0.90 -1.86 -2.74
N LYS A 93 0.25 -0.72 -2.47
CA LYS A 93 -0.77 -0.58 -1.41
C LYS A 93 -1.95 -1.55 -1.62
N ILE A 94 -2.45 -1.69 -2.84
CA ILE A 94 -3.55 -2.63 -3.15
C ILE A 94 -3.11 -4.08 -2.94
N HIS A 95 -1.95 -4.48 -3.46
CA HIS A 95 -1.43 -5.83 -3.26
C HIS A 95 -1.21 -6.16 -1.77
N PHE A 96 -0.63 -5.23 -1.02
CA PHE A 96 -0.47 -5.36 0.43
C PHE A 96 -1.82 -5.50 1.15
N GLY A 97 -2.81 -4.68 0.78
CA GLY A 97 -4.16 -4.74 1.34
C GLY A 97 -4.86 -6.07 1.06
N ILE A 98 -4.67 -6.63 -0.15
CA ILE A 98 -5.16 -7.97 -0.51
C ILE A 98 -4.48 -9.03 0.35
N ASP A 99 -3.15 -9.03 0.44
CA ASP A 99 -2.41 -10.02 1.23
C ASP A 99 -2.86 -10.02 2.70
N ARG A 100 -3.01 -8.84 3.30
CA ARG A 100 -3.53 -8.71 4.68
C ARG A 100 -4.95 -9.22 4.82
N ARG A 101 -5.83 -8.87 3.90
CA ARG A 101 -7.25 -9.26 3.95
C ARG A 101 -7.44 -10.76 3.83
N TYR A 102 -6.70 -11.42 2.95
CA TYR A 102 -6.78 -12.87 2.75
C TYR A 102 -5.91 -13.68 3.73
N ALA A 103 -5.11 -13.01 4.57
CA ALA A 103 -4.48 -13.62 5.74
C ALA A 103 -5.35 -13.50 7.00
N ASP A 104 -6.34 -12.62 6.99
CA ASP A 104 -7.29 -12.42 8.10
C ASP A 104 -8.38 -13.51 8.09
N ASP A 105 -8.47 -14.23 9.20
CA ASP A 105 -9.38 -15.36 9.38
C ASP A 105 -10.84 -14.91 9.46
N SER A 106 -11.08 -13.74 10.06
CA SER A 106 -12.40 -13.13 10.18
C SER A 106 -12.96 -12.70 8.81
N PHE A 107 -12.10 -12.26 7.90
CA PHE A 107 -12.51 -11.92 6.52
C PHE A 107 -13.14 -13.13 5.82
N SER A 108 -12.49 -14.29 5.91
CA SER A 108 -13.00 -15.52 5.30
C SER A 108 -14.28 -16.01 5.99
N LYS A 109 -14.30 -16.03 7.31
CA LYS A 109 -15.43 -16.54 8.11
C LYS A 109 -16.67 -15.66 8.03
N VAL A 110 -16.51 -14.35 7.98
CA VAL A 110 -17.60 -13.37 8.03
C VAL A 110 -17.95 -12.89 6.64
N LEU A 111 -17.04 -12.23 5.92
CA LEU A 111 -17.35 -11.54 4.67
C LEU A 111 -17.48 -12.49 3.48
N LEU A 112 -16.60 -13.50 3.37
CA LEU A 112 -16.65 -14.44 2.25
C LEU A 112 -17.74 -15.53 2.37
N ASN A 113 -18.33 -15.72 3.56
CA ASN A 113 -19.42 -16.67 3.80
C ASN A 113 -20.82 -16.06 3.68
N GLN A 114 -20.92 -14.75 3.41
CA GLN A 114 -22.20 -14.10 3.16
C GLN A 114 -22.88 -14.63 1.90
N SER A 115 -24.19 -14.49 1.84
CA SER A 115 -24.93 -14.62 0.59
C SER A 115 -24.64 -13.44 -0.34
N ARG A 116 -24.86 -13.63 -1.65
CA ARG A 116 -24.80 -12.53 -2.63
C ARG A 116 -25.65 -11.33 -2.22
N ARG A 117 -26.84 -11.56 -1.65
CA ARG A 117 -27.75 -10.51 -1.22
C ARG A 117 -27.17 -9.68 -0.08
N GLU A 118 -26.62 -10.35 0.93
CA GLU A 118 -25.99 -9.68 2.09
C GLU A 118 -24.76 -8.87 1.65
N ALA A 119 -23.95 -9.42 0.74
CA ALA A 119 -22.80 -8.69 0.20
C ALA A 119 -23.22 -7.40 -0.55
N PHE A 120 -24.31 -7.43 -1.32
CA PHE A 120 -24.83 -6.22 -1.97
C PHE A 120 -25.46 -5.22 -1.00
N ILE A 121 -26.15 -5.69 0.04
CA ILE A 121 -26.66 -4.81 1.11
C ILE A 121 -25.48 -4.05 1.75
N LEU A 122 -24.41 -4.75 2.09
CA LEU A 122 -23.22 -4.13 2.67
C LEU A 122 -22.55 -3.15 1.69
N PHE A 123 -22.44 -3.51 0.41
CA PHE A 123 -21.93 -2.62 -0.62
C PHE A 123 -22.73 -1.31 -0.71
N ASP A 124 -24.06 -1.40 -0.76
CA ASP A 124 -24.95 -0.24 -0.85
C ASP A 124 -24.85 0.63 0.41
N GLU A 125 -24.75 0.02 1.59
CA GLU A 125 -24.53 0.74 2.85
C GLU A 125 -23.20 1.48 2.87
N ILE A 126 -22.11 0.85 2.43
CA ILE A 126 -20.78 1.46 2.37
C ILE A 126 -20.79 2.66 1.42
N LEU A 127 -21.28 2.47 0.19
CA LEU A 127 -21.32 3.52 -0.81
C LEU A 127 -22.20 4.69 -0.35
N SER A 128 -23.36 4.40 0.23
CA SER A 128 -24.27 5.44 0.75
C SER A 128 -23.66 6.20 1.92
N LYS A 129 -23.03 5.52 2.88
CA LYS A 129 -22.34 6.16 4.02
C LYS A 129 -21.21 7.06 3.56
N ILE A 130 -20.37 6.57 2.64
CA ILE A 130 -19.29 7.35 2.05
C ILE A 130 -19.82 8.61 1.38
N GLN A 131 -20.82 8.49 0.51
CA GLN A 131 -21.33 9.66 -0.23
C GLN A 131 -22.06 10.67 0.66
N SER A 132 -22.51 10.28 1.85
CA SER A 132 -23.20 11.15 2.79
C SER A 132 -22.29 11.76 3.86
N HIS A 133 -21.19 11.10 4.22
CA HIS A 133 -20.35 11.50 5.35
C HIS A 133 -18.90 11.86 4.96
N PHE A 134 -18.42 11.45 3.79
CA PHE A 134 -17.09 11.82 3.34
C PHE A 134 -17.05 13.28 2.90
N VAL A 135 -15.96 13.97 3.23
CA VAL A 135 -15.82 15.42 3.05
C VAL A 135 -15.84 15.79 1.57
N ASP A 136 -15.15 15.00 0.74
CA ASP A 136 -15.09 15.23 -0.70
C ASP A 136 -16.16 14.40 -1.44
N PRO A 137 -16.87 14.98 -2.42
CA PRO A 137 -17.92 14.25 -3.13
C PRO A 137 -17.33 13.11 -3.96
N LEU A 138 -17.58 11.87 -3.55
CA LEU A 138 -17.12 10.70 -4.28
C LEU A 138 -18.10 10.31 -5.39
N SER A 139 -17.63 10.36 -6.64
CA SER A 139 -18.41 9.86 -7.76
C SER A 139 -18.54 8.33 -7.73
N THR A 140 -19.73 7.83 -8.04
CA THR A 140 -19.97 6.38 -8.18
C THR A 140 -19.05 5.74 -9.21
N THR A 141 -18.72 6.48 -10.29
CA THR A 141 -17.73 6.03 -11.29
C THR A 141 -16.37 5.80 -10.66
N SER A 142 -15.86 6.73 -9.83
CA SER A 142 -14.56 6.58 -9.18
C SER A 142 -14.54 5.36 -8.26
N PHE A 143 -15.57 5.20 -7.41
CA PHE A 143 -15.68 4.06 -6.50
C PHE A 143 -15.65 2.72 -7.25
N VAL A 144 -16.46 2.58 -8.31
CA VAL A 144 -16.53 1.35 -9.11
C VAL A 144 -15.26 1.12 -9.93
N ALA A 145 -14.60 2.18 -10.40
CA ALA A 145 -13.32 2.08 -11.11
C ALA A 145 -12.21 1.51 -10.20
N HIS A 146 -12.09 2.01 -8.97
CA HIS A 146 -11.11 1.48 -8.01
C HIS A 146 -11.49 0.06 -7.55
N GLY A 147 -12.78 -0.27 -7.46
CA GLY A 147 -13.23 -1.65 -7.26
C GLY A 147 -12.81 -2.59 -8.39
N THR A 148 -12.94 -2.14 -9.63
CA THR A 148 -12.50 -2.89 -10.83
C THR A 148 -10.98 -3.06 -10.85
N GLU A 149 -10.23 -2.03 -10.46
CA GLU A 149 -8.78 -2.07 -10.30
C GLU A 149 -8.36 -3.08 -9.22
N SER A 150 -9.02 -3.07 -8.05
CA SER A 150 -8.76 -4.03 -6.96
C SER A 150 -8.96 -5.47 -7.45
N LEU A 151 -10.08 -5.76 -8.12
CA LEU A 151 -10.31 -7.10 -8.67
C LEU A 151 -9.26 -7.48 -9.73
N TYR A 152 -8.88 -6.56 -10.61
CA TYR A 152 -7.85 -6.79 -11.62
C TYR A 152 -6.49 -7.17 -11.00
N LEU A 153 -6.10 -6.51 -9.91
CA LEU A 153 -4.87 -6.77 -9.18
C LEU A 153 -4.98 -8.04 -8.30
N ALA A 154 -6.16 -8.30 -7.74
CA ALA A 154 -6.45 -9.52 -6.98
C ALA A 154 -6.31 -10.78 -7.85
N LEU A 155 -6.74 -10.72 -9.12
CA LEU A 155 -6.50 -11.80 -10.09
C LEU A 155 -5.02 -11.99 -10.47
N ALA A 156 -4.11 -11.13 -10.00
CA ALA A 156 -2.66 -11.28 -10.12
C ALA A 156 -1.99 -11.65 -8.79
N ASN A 157 -2.74 -11.68 -7.69
CA ASN A 157 -2.23 -11.89 -6.35
C ASN A 157 -2.26 -13.38 -5.99
N ASP A 158 -1.17 -13.90 -5.43
CA ASP A 158 -1.04 -15.33 -5.12
C ASP A 158 -1.99 -15.79 -4.03
N GLN A 159 -2.16 -15.00 -2.97
CA GLN A 159 -3.02 -15.37 -1.86
C GLN A 159 -4.48 -15.42 -2.33
N PHE A 160 -4.91 -14.46 -3.16
CA PHE A 160 -6.23 -14.50 -3.80
C PHE A 160 -6.40 -15.73 -4.70
N ILE A 161 -5.44 -16.00 -5.59
CA ILE A 161 -5.49 -17.16 -6.50
C ILE A 161 -5.52 -18.48 -5.71
N LYS A 162 -4.68 -18.61 -4.68
CA LYS A 162 -4.64 -19.78 -3.79
C LYS A 162 -5.98 -20.01 -3.09
N THR A 163 -6.64 -18.94 -2.68
CA THR A 163 -7.91 -18.99 -1.95
C THR A 163 -9.10 -19.30 -2.85
N HIS A 164 -9.17 -18.69 -4.04
CA HIS A 164 -10.38 -18.73 -4.87
C HIS A 164 -10.26 -19.51 -6.17
N LEU A 165 -9.06 -19.62 -6.72
CA LEU A 165 -8.84 -20.07 -8.10
C LEU A 165 -7.94 -21.32 -8.15
N LYS A 166 -7.96 -22.13 -7.08
CA LYS A 166 -7.19 -23.38 -7.01
C LYS A 166 -7.60 -24.32 -8.15
N GLY A 167 -6.64 -24.64 -9.03
CA GLY A 167 -6.86 -25.51 -10.20
C GLY A 167 -7.37 -24.78 -11.45
N VAL A 168 -7.55 -23.45 -11.41
CA VAL A 168 -7.91 -22.67 -12.60
C VAL A 168 -6.64 -22.39 -13.42
N PRO A 169 -6.63 -22.67 -14.74
CA PRO A 169 -5.48 -22.38 -15.59
C PRO A 169 -5.14 -20.88 -15.66
N PRO A 170 -3.86 -20.48 -15.62
CA PRO A 170 -3.45 -19.07 -15.68
C PRO A 170 -3.92 -18.33 -16.93
N GLU A 171 -4.14 -19.05 -18.04
CA GLU A 171 -4.69 -18.48 -19.28
C GLU A 171 -6.12 -17.95 -19.09
N LYS A 172 -6.97 -18.66 -18.33
CA LYS A 172 -8.34 -18.20 -18.04
C LYS A 172 -8.32 -16.94 -17.19
N VAL A 173 -7.41 -16.88 -16.21
CA VAL A 173 -7.21 -15.68 -15.37
C VAL A 173 -6.79 -14.49 -16.23
N ARG A 174 -5.86 -14.69 -17.17
CA ARG A 174 -5.44 -13.67 -18.14
C ARG A 174 -6.60 -13.16 -19.01
N VAL A 175 -7.49 -14.06 -19.45
CA VAL A 175 -8.70 -13.68 -20.22
C VAL A 175 -9.59 -12.74 -19.40
N VAL A 176 -9.90 -13.08 -18.16
CA VAL A 176 -10.74 -12.22 -17.30
C VAL A 176 -10.07 -10.88 -17.02
N ARG A 177 -8.76 -10.86 -16.71
CA ARG A 177 -8.02 -9.62 -16.51
C ARG A 177 -8.05 -8.72 -17.74
N ARG A 178 -7.96 -9.30 -18.95
CA ARG A 178 -8.10 -8.55 -20.21
C ARG A 178 -9.51 -7.97 -20.34
N ILE A 179 -10.56 -8.76 -20.09
CA ILE A 179 -11.96 -8.29 -20.14
C ILE A 179 -12.19 -7.13 -19.17
N LEU A 180 -11.70 -7.23 -17.93
CA LEU A 180 -11.79 -6.15 -16.94
C LEU A 180 -11.12 -4.87 -17.47
N ARG A 181 -9.91 -4.99 -18.03
CA ARG A 181 -9.15 -3.85 -18.56
C ARG A 181 -9.80 -3.21 -19.79
N GLU A 182 -10.36 -4.00 -20.69
CA GLU A 182 -10.90 -3.51 -21.96
C GLU A 182 -12.33 -2.95 -21.82
N ASN A 183 -13.15 -3.59 -20.98
CA ASN A 183 -14.60 -3.32 -20.97
C ASN A 183 -15.08 -2.61 -19.71
N TYR A 184 -14.36 -2.71 -18.59
CA TYR A 184 -14.81 -2.20 -17.28
C TYR A 184 -13.89 -1.14 -16.69
N TRP A 185 -12.65 -1.02 -17.18
CA TRP A 185 -11.69 -0.03 -16.71
C TRP A 185 -12.21 1.39 -16.91
N ASN A 186 -12.39 2.12 -15.80
CA ASN A 186 -12.96 3.47 -15.78
C ASN A 186 -14.33 3.58 -16.50
N LYS A 187 -15.11 2.48 -16.57
CA LYS A 187 -16.46 2.50 -17.16
C LYS A 187 -17.34 3.47 -16.38
N SER A 188 -17.92 4.44 -17.10
CA SER A 188 -18.75 5.48 -16.50
C SER A 188 -20.03 4.89 -15.90
N VAL A 189 -20.31 5.29 -14.66
CA VAL A 189 -21.48 4.89 -13.87
C VAL A 189 -22.02 6.10 -13.11
N SER A 190 -23.27 6.46 -13.40
CA SER A 190 -23.91 7.68 -12.87
C SER A 190 -24.86 7.43 -11.70
N SER A 191 -25.14 6.19 -11.33
CA SER A 191 -26.10 5.87 -10.26
C SER A 191 -25.71 4.61 -9.48
N HIS A 192 -26.23 4.50 -8.25
CA HIS A 192 -26.14 3.29 -7.43
C HIS A 192 -26.66 2.06 -8.17
N HIS A 193 -27.80 2.19 -8.86
CA HIS A 193 -28.34 1.11 -9.67
C HIS A 193 -27.39 0.70 -10.79
N GLY A 194 -26.76 1.66 -11.47
CA GLY A 194 -25.74 1.39 -12.49
C GLY A 194 -24.52 0.68 -11.93
N ALA A 195 -24.08 1.03 -10.72
CA ALA A 195 -22.96 0.36 -10.05
C ALA A 195 -23.32 -1.10 -9.75
N HIS A 196 -24.52 -1.31 -9.22
CA HIS A 196 -25.04 -2.64 -8.92
C HIS A 196 -25.12 -3.50 -10.20
N GLN A 197 -25.65 -2.97 -11.30
CA GLN A 197 -25.69 -3.70 -12.58
C GLN A 197 -24.30 -4.05 -13.11
N LEU A 198 -23.34 -3.10 -13.05
CA LEU A 198 -21.96 -3.36 -13.48
C LEU A 198 -21.33 -4.49 -12.65
N ILE A 199 -21.49 -4.47 -11.33
CA ILE A 199 -20.93 -5.51 -10.46
C ILE A 199 -21.59 -6.86 -10.74
N ILE A 200 -22.90 -6.89 -11.04
CA ILE A 200 -23.58 -8.12 -11.47
C ILE A 200 -23.00 -8.67 -12.77
N GLU A 201 -22.75 -7.81 -13.76
CA GLU A 201 -22.12 -8.20 -15.03
C GLU A 201 -20.74 -8.83 -14.77
N VAL A 202 -19.93 -8.19 -13.92
CA VAL A 202 -18.58 -8.65 -13.58
C VAL A 202 -18.62 -9.95 -12.77
N CYS A 203 -19.56 -10.11 -11.83
CA CYS A 203 -19.77 -11.36 -11.09
C CYS A 203 -20.10 -12.50 -12.05
N THR A 204 -21.07 -12.27 -12.95
CA THR A 204 -21.51 -13.27 -13.92
C THR A 204 -20.37 -13.71 -14.84
N MET A 205 -19.63 -12.74 -15.38
CA MET A 205 -18.47 -13.00 -16.24
C MET A 205 -17.36 -13.74 -15.49
N SER A 206 -17.04 -13.32 -14.27
CA SER A 206 -15.99 -13.94 -13.45
C SER A 206 -16.36 -15.38 -13.06
N TYR A 207 -17.62 -15.64 -12.73
CA TYR A 207 -18.12 -16.98 -12.45
C TYR A 207 -18.04 -17.88 -13.69
N GLN A 208 -18.48 -17.40 -14.86
CA GLN A 208 -18.46 -18.18 -16.11
C GLN A 208 -17.04 -18.58 -16.54
N HIS A 209 -16.07 -17.66 -16.39
CA HIS A 209 -14.69 -17.93 -16.82
C HIS A 209 -13.84 -18.64 -15.77
N LEU A 210 -14.02 -18.34 -14.48
CA LEU A 210 -13.12 -18.75 -13.41
C LEU A 210 -13.79 -19.59 -12.31
N GLY A 211 -15.13 -19.66 -12.27
CA GLY A 211 -15.86 -20.19 -11.11
C GLY A 211 -15.70 -19.31 -9.88
N LEU A 212 -15.32 -18.03 -10.05
CA LEU A 212 -15.14 -17.10 -8.95
C LEU A 212 -16.49 -16.76 -8.30
N ARG A 213 -16.57 -16.87 -6.98
CA ARG A 213 -17.79 -16.56 -6.22
C ARG A 213 -18.10 -15.06 -6.26
N ASP A 214 -19.37 -14.72 -6.39
CA ASP A 214 -19.86 -13.33 -6.37
C ASP A 214 -19.38 -12.57 -5.12
N THR A 215 -19.32 -13.21 -3.96
CA THR A 215 -18.87 -12.58 -2.70
C THR A 215 -17.44 -12.07 -2.77
N ALA A 216 -16.53 -12.81 -3.43
CA ALA A 216 -15.15 -12.37 -3.61
C ALA A 216 -15.08 -11.15 -4.52
N VAL A 217 -15.85 -11.15 -5.62
CA VAL A 217 -15.95 -10.01 -6.55
C VAL A 217 -16.49 -8.77 -5.81
N ILE A 218 -17.65 -8.89 -5.16
CA ILE A 218 -18.29 -7.78 -4.46
C ILE A 218 -17.37 -7.25 -3.35
N SER A 219 -16.67 -8.13 -2.63
CA SER A 219 -15.67 -7.72 -1.63
C SER A 219 -14.55 -6.88 -2.27
N GLU A 220 -13.95 -7.31 -3.39
CA GLU A 220 -12.95 -6.48 -4.07
C GLU A 220 -13.50 -5.12 -4.51
N TYR A 221 -14.77 -5.04 -4.91
CA TYR A 221 -15.41 -3.75 -5.20
C TYR A 221 -15.59 -2.86 -3.97
N MET A 222 -15.96 -3.43 -2.82
CA MET A 222 -16.12 -2.68 -1.56
C MET A 222 -14.78 -2.12 -1.08
N PHE A 223 -13.78 -2.98 -0.90
CA PHE A 223 -12.47 -2.55 -0.43
C PHE A 223 -11.76 -1.66 -1.44
N GLY A 224 -11.80 -2.04 -2.73
CA GLY A 224 -11.21 -1.26 -3.80
C GLY A 224 -11.84 0.12 -3.92
N GLY A 225 -13.17 0.21 -3.82
CA GLY A 225 -13.88 1.48 -3.86
C GLY A 225 -13.49 2.43 -2.71
N CYS A 226 -13.22 1.91 -1.51
CA CYS A 226 -12.73 2.72 -0.40
C CYS A 226 -11.33 3.31 -0.64
N ASN A 227 -10.50 2.69 -1.50
CA ASN A 227 -9.21 3.26 -1.90
C ASN A 227 -9.34 4.54 -2.75
N ALA A 228 -10.55 4.91 -3.17
CA ALA A 228 -10.83 6.12 -3.94
C ALA A 228 -10.99 7.39 -3.07
N LEU A 229 -11.00 7.24 -1.74
CA LEU A 229 -11.27 8.30 -0.78
C LEU A 229 -10.03 9.18 -0.56
N ASP A 230 -9.14 8.73 0.31
CA ASP A 230 -7.86 9.35 0.63
C ASP A 230 -6.90 8.30 1.21
N ASP A 231 -5.67 8.70 1.53
CA ASP A 231 -4.63 7.79 2.06
C ASP A 231 -4.90 7.29 3.50
N TYR A 232 -5.86 7.88 4.21
CA TYR A 232 -6.15 7.56 5.62
C TYR A 232 -7.46 6.77 5.79
N SER A 233 -8.29 6.74 4.76
CA SER A 233 -9.55 6.04 4.71
C SER A 233 -9.32 4.59 4.28
N SER A 234 -9.74 3.65 5.12
CA SER A 234 -9.67 2.23 4.80
C SER A 234 -10.91 1.49 5.28
N PHE A 235 -11.27 0.44 4.55
CA PHE A 235 -12.27 -0.50 5.01
C PHE A 235 -11.59 -1.62 5.80
N LEU A 236 -12.00 -1.80 7.05
CA LEU A 236 -11.40 -2.76 7.97
C LEU A 236 -12.21 -4.05 8.02
N THR A 237 -11.50 -5.16 8.10
CA THR A 237 -12.07 -6.47 8.44
C THR A 237 -12.43 -6.51 9.93
N PRO A 238 -13.32 -7.43 10.37
CA PRO A 238 -13.74 -7.50 11.77
C PRO A 238 -12.59 -7.61 12.78
N GLU A 239 -11.60 -8.46 12.52
CA GLU A 239 -10.41 -8.60 13.40
C GLU A 239 -9.61 -7.29 13.45
N ARG A 240 -9.39 -6.62 12.31
CA ARG A 240 -8.69 -5.33 12.27
C ARG A 240 -9.44 -4.19 12.94
N LEU A 241 -10.77 -4.27 12.95
CA LEU A 241 -11.59 -3.34 13.71
C LEU A 241 -11.43 -3.60 15.22
N GLY A 242 -11.37 -4.87 15.64
CA GLY A 242 -11.02 -5.27 17.00
C GLY A 242 -9.65 -4.72 17.40
N ASP A 243 -8.60 -5.02 16.63
CA ASP A 243 -7.25 -4.50 16.85
C ASP A 243 -7.25 -2.96 17.02
N LEU A 244 -8.04 -2.25 16.22
CA LEU A 244 -8.13 -0.79 16.31
C LEU A 244 -8.79 -0.33 17.62
N TYR A 245 -9.89 -0.97 18.04
CA TYR A 245 -10.55 -0.65 19.30
C TYR A 245 -9.67 -0.97 20.50
N ASP A 246 -9.04 -2.14 20.50
CA ASP A 246 -8.06 -2.57 21.50
C ASP A 246 -6.94 -1.53 21.67
N ASN A 247 -6.40 -1.02 20.55
CA ASN A 247 -5.40 0.05 20.56
C ASN A 247 -5.93 1.40 21.10
N ILE A 248 -7.19 1.76 20.81
CA ILE A 248 -7.82 3.02 21.26
C ILE A 248 -8.14 2.96 22.76
N GLU A 249 -8.66 1.82 23.22
CA GLU A 249 -9.06 1.59 24.60
C GLU A 249 -7.86 1.30 25.51
N GLY A 250 -6.68 1.08 24.92
CA GLY A 250 -5.46 0.70 25.64
C GLY A 250 -5.50 -0.74 26.14
N GLU A 251 -6.46 -1.53 25.67
CA GLU A 251 -6.55 -2.97 25.88
C GLU A 251 -5.59 -3.66 24.91
N PHE A 252 -4.29 -3.59 25.17
CA PHE A 252 -3.31 -4.36 24.39
C PHE A 252 -3.56 -5.86 24.62
N VAL A 253 -4.21 -6.55 23.67
CA VAL A 253 -4.21 -8.01 23.63
C VAL A 253 -2.84 -8.45 23.10
N GLY A 254 -1.90 -8.59 24.02
CA GLY A 254 -0.57 -9.11 23.78
C GLY A 254 0.00 -9.68 25.06
N ILE A 255 1.16 -10.34 24.98
CA ILE A 255 1.86 -10.79 26.17
C ILE A 255 2.55 -9.64 26.93
N GLY A 256 2.48 -8.40 26.42
CA GLY A 256 3.05 -7.21 27.06
C GLY A 256 4.54 -7.04 26.80
N ILE A 257 4.94 -7.14 25.53
CA ILE A 257 6.33 -6.94 25.09
C ILE A 257 6.40 -5.88 24.00
N GLU A 258 7.44 -5.06 24.06
CA GLU A 258 7.87 -4.17 22.99
C GLU A 258 9.09 -4.80 22.31
N MET A 259 9.10 -4.87 20.98
CA MET A 259 10.15 -5.56 20.24
C MET A 259 10.49 -4.88 18.93
N LYS A 260 11.70 -5.17 18.44
CA LYS A 260 12.27 -4.67 17.20
C LYS A 260 12.83 -5.84 16.39
N ALA A 261 12.55 -5.85 15.08
CA ALA A 261 13.12 -6.84 14.18
C ALA A 261 14.63 -6.57 13.98
N GLU A 262 15.45 -7.62 14.13
CA GLU A 262 16.87 -7.64 13.79
C GLU A 262 17.13 -8.72 12.75
N ILE A 263 17.48 -8.29 11.54
CA ILE A 263 17.63 -9.18 10.37
C ILE A 263 18.72 -10.22 10.65
N GLY A 264 18.37 -11.51 10.60
CA GLY A 264 19.28 -12.63 10.83
C GLY A 264 19.39 -13.08 12.29
N GLU A 265 18.83 -12.32 13.24
CA GLU A 265 18.94 -12.57 14.68
C GLU A 265 17.59 -12.74 15.38
N GLY A 266 16.48 -12.39 14.71
CA GLY A 266 15.12 -12.59 15.19
C GLY A 266 14.45 -11.29 15.60
N MET A 267 13.53 -11.36 16.57
CA MET A 267 12.89 -10.17 17.14
C MET A 267 13.49 -9.88 18.52
N LEU A 268 14.26 -8.81 18.63
CA LEU A 268 14.82 -8.32 19.89
C LEU A 268 13.73 -7.71 20.75
N LEU A 269 13.62 -8.13 22.01
CA LEU A 269 12.78 -7.48 23.00
C LEU A 269 13.43 -6.21 23.53
N ILE A 270 12.77 -5.09 23.31
CA ILE A 270 13.19 -3.76 23.77
C ILE A 270 12.71 -3.53 25.20
N ASN A 271 11.47 -3.93 25.50
CA ASN A 271 10.85 -3.71 26.79
C ASN A 271 9.83 -4.79 27.13
N VAL A 272 9.63 -5.04 28.43
CA VAL A 272 8.55 -5.90 28.95
C VAL A 272 7.70 -5.06 29.89
N LEU A 273 6.39 -5.07 29.67
CA LEU A 273 5.46 -4.27 30.47
C LEU A 273 5.28 -4.88 31.87
N PRO A 274 5.26 -4.07 32.94
CA PRO A 274 4.96 -4.56 34.29
C PRO A 274 3.56 -5.18 34.38
N ASP A 275 3.39 -6.19 35.24
CA ASP A 275 2.15 -6.94 35.46
C ASP A 275 1.61 -7.64 34.20
N SER A 276 2.46 -7.87 33.19
CA SER A 276 2.08 -8.51 31.93
C SER A 276 2.26 -10.04 31.94
N PRO A 277 1.58 -10.78 31.05
CA PRO A 277 1.82 -12.21 30.87
C PRO A 277 3.29 -12.56 30.54
N ALA A 278 4.03 -11.70 29.84
CA ALA A 278 5.43 -11.90 29.51
C ALA A 278 6.34 -11.74 30.73
N GLU A 279 6.09 -10.74 31.59
CA GLU A 279 6.80 -10.62 32.87
C GLU A 279 6.51 -11.84 33.75
N ALA A 280 5.25 -12.27 33.83
CA ALA A 280 4.85 -13.48 34.57
C ALA A 280 5.48 -14.76 33.99
N ALA A 281 5.75 -14.80 32.68
CA ALA A 281 6.47 -15.88 32.01
C ALA A 281 8.00 -15.79 32.16
N GLY A 282 8.51 -14.72 32.78
CA GLY A 282 9.94 -14.52 33.03
C GLY A 282 10.74 -14.03 31.82
N VAL A 283 10.06 -13.47 30.82
CA VAL A 283 10.69 -12.89 29.63
C VAL A 283 11.34 -11.56 30.01
N LEU A 284 12.54 -11.27 29.50
CA LEU A 284 13.32 -10.09 29.85
C LEU A 284 13.62 -9.21 28.63
N SER A 285 13.76 -7.91 28.86
CA SER A 285 14.32 -6.99 27.87
C SER A 285 15.72 -7.44 27.46
N GLY A 286 15.99 -7.51 26.16
CA GLY A 286 17.22 -8.04 25.59
C GLY A 286 17.11 -9.47 25.06
N ASP A 287 16.02 -10.19 25.33
CA ASP A 287 15.79 -11.53 24.76
C ASP A 287 15.48 -11.45 23.25
N HIS A 288 15.88 -12.47 22.49
CA HIS A 288 15.50 -12.62 21.08
C HIS A 288 14.43 -13.70 20.91
N ILE A 289 13.30 -13.33 20.32
CA ILE A 289 12.33 -14.31 19.83
C ILE A 289 12.82 -14.84 18.49
N VAL A 290 13.23 -16.11 18.52
CA VAL A 290 13.72 -16.84 17.35
C VAL A 290 12.62 -17.61 16.63
N ALA A 291 11.47 -17.88 17.27
CA ALA A 291 10.34 -18.54 16.63
C ALA A 291 9.00 -18.26 17.33
N ILE A 292 7.91 -18.24 16.57
CA ILE A 292 6.52 -18.14 17.06
C ILE A 292 5.70 -19.26 16.43
N ASP A 293 5.03 -20.08 17.23
CA ASP A 293 4.26 -21.25 16.75
C ASP A 293 5.03 -22.14 15.77
N GLN A 294 6.32 -22.36 16.09
CA GLN A 294 7.29 -23.12 15.28
C GLN A 294 7.70 -22.46 13.95
N ASN A 295 7.24 -21.24 13.66
CA ASN A 295 7.71 -20.46 12.53
C ASN A 295 8.96 -19.68 12.96
N ASP A 296 10.09 -19.96 12.31
CA ASP A 296 11.36 -19.26 12.55
C ASP A 296 11.21 -17.76 12.22
N CYS A 297 11.71 -16.91 13.11
CA CYS A 297 11.63 -15.45 13.02
C CYS A 297 12.98 -14.79 12.69
N ARG A 298 14.05 -15.57 12.48
CA ARG A 298 15.39 -15.08 12.12
C ARG A 298 15.56 -14.80 10.63
#